data_AF-A0A1L3MMC7-F1
#
_entry.id   AF-A0A1L3MMC7-F1
#
_cell.length_a   1.000
_cell.length_b   1.000
_cell.length_c   1.000
_cell.angle_alpha   90.00
_cell.angle_beta   90.00
_cell.angle_gamma   90.00
#
_symmetry.space_group_name_H-M   'P 1'
#
loop_
_entity.id
_entity.type
_entity.pdbx_description
1 polymer ?
#
loop_
_entity_poly.entity_id
_entity_poly.type
_entity_poly.pdbx_seq_one_letter_code
_entity_poly.pdbx_strand_id
1 'polypeptide(L)'
;MNSDKVRDLASVFQKSSDAIKTDESKLMQSFQINTDSWSGEARTKFDALLDEAGVLFQRHSDNLYNISQELQSAAYEVDRVREEIERQRELERLARLGMG
;
A
#
# COMPACT_ATOMS: atom_id res chain seq x y z
N MET A 1 17.44 2.18 -11.84
CA MET A 1 16.18 1.70 -11.23
C MET A 1 15.07 1.83 -12.26
N ASN A 2 14.25 0.80 -12.50
CA ASN A 2 13.14 0.89 -13.45
C ASN A 2 11.87 1.31 -12.68
N SER A 3 11.41 2.54 -12.89
CA SER A 3 10.22 3.13 -12.24
C SER A 3 8.96 2.30 -12.49
N ASP A 4 8.83 1.64 -13.65
CA ASP A 4 7.68 0.77 -13.94
C ASP A 4 7.64 -0.44 -13.00
N LYS A 5 8.79 -1.08 -12.76
CA LYS A 5 8.87 -2.20 -11.80
C LYS A 5 8.54 -1.78 -10.37
N VAL A 6 8.87 -0.53 -10.02
CA VAL A 6 8.54 0.04 -8.69
C VAL A 6 7.04 0.31 -8.59
N ARG A 7 6.41 0.82 -9.66
CA ARG A 7 4.95 0.99 -9.74
C ARG A 7 4.20 -0.34 -9.69
N ASP A 8 4.70 -1.36 -10.37
CA ASP A 8 4.13 -2.71 -10.33
C ASP A 8 4.15 -3.26 -8.90
N LEU A 9 5.28 -3.09 -8.21
CA LEU A 9 5.40 -3.51 -6.81
C LEU A 9 4.45 -2.73 -5.90
N ALA A 10 4.33 -1.41 -6.08
CA ALA A 10 3.36 -0.60 -5.34
C ALA A 10 1.92 -1.11 -5.55
N SER A 11 1.56 -1.44 -6.80
CA SER A 11 0.25 -2.02 -7.13
C SER A 11 -0.02 -3.34 -6.41
N VAL A 12 0.99 -4.20 -6.26
CA VAL A 12 0.88 -5.44 -5.48
C VAL A 12 0.60 -5.14 -4.02
N PHE A 13 1.37 -4.25 -3.40
CA PHE A 13 1.16 -3.86 -1.99
C PHE A 13 -0.22 -3.24 -1.76
N GLN A 14 -0.69 -2.38 -2.68
CA GLN A 14 -2.04 -1.82 -2.62
C GLN A 14 -3.11 -2.91 -2.65
N LYS A 15 -3.03 -3.82 -3.63
CA LYS A 15 -3.99 -4.92 -3.76
C LYS A 15 -4.00 -5.84 -2.54
N SER A 16 -2.83 -6.10 -1.96
CA SER A 16 -2.73 -6.88 -0.72
C SER A 16 -3.35 -6.15 0.47
N SER A 17 -3.13 -4.83 0.61
CA SER A 17 -3.81 -4.00 1.61
C SER A 17 -5.34 -4.13 1.50
N ASP A 18 -5.87 -3.97 0.28
CA ASP A 18 -7.31 -3.99 0.02
C ASP A 18 -7.92 -5.39 0.23
N ALA A 19 -7.19 -6.45 -0.13
CA ALA A 19 -7.57 -7.82 0.13
C ALA A 19 -7.69 -8.09 1.64
N ILE A 20 -6.72 -7.63 2.44
CA ILE A 20 -6.76 -7.80 3.90
C ILE A 20 -8.00 -7.10 4.50
N LYS A 21 -8.30 -5.87 4.09
CA LYS A 21 -9.51 -5.15 4.57
C LYS A 21 -10.80 -5.90 4.23
N THR A 22 -10.83 -6.48 3.03
CA THR A 22 -11.98 -7.28 2.56
C THR A 22 -12.12 -8.56 3.37
N ASP A 23 -11.03 -9.27 3.63
CA ASP A 23 -11.03 -10.53 4.36
C ASP A 23 -11.33 -10.33 5.85
N GLU A 24 -10.81 -9.25 6.46
CA GLU A 24 -11.19 -8.82 7.81
C GLU A 24 -12.71 -8.57 7.89
N SER A 25 -13.26 -7.80 6.94
CA SER A 25 -14.71 -7.50 6.92
C SER A 25 -15.56 -8.77 6.83
N LYS A 26 -15.17 -9.72 5.97
CA LYS A 26 -15.84 -11.02 5.85
C LYS A 26 -15.73 -11.85 7.12
N LEU A 27 -14.56 -11.84 7.77
CA LEU A 27 -14.31 -12.56 9.01
C LEU A 27 -15.19 -12.01 10.14
N MET A 28 -15.25 -10.69 10.30
CA MET A 28 -16.09 -10.02 11.29
C MET A 28 -17.58 -10.32 11.07
N GLN A 29 -18.04 -10.25 9.82
CA GLN A 29 -19.41 -10.60 9.47
C GLN A 29 -19.72 -12.08 9.77
N SER A 30 -18.80 -12.99 9.45
CA SER A 30 -18.93 -14.42 9.74
C SER A 30 -19.05 -14.66 11.25
N PHE A 31 -18.28 -13.96 12.06
CA PHE A 31 -18.38 -14.10 13.51
C PHE A 31 -19.72 -13.58 14.03
N GLN A 32 -20.16 -12.40 13.61
CA GLN A 32 -21.49 -11.87 13.99
C GLN A 32 -22.59 -12.91 13.72
N ILE A 33 -22.66 -13.45 12.51
CA ILE A 33 -23.70 -14.43 12.12
C ILE A 33 -23.64 -15.72 12.97
N ASN A 34 -22.44 -16.24 13.26
CA ASN A 34 -22.28 -17.56 13.88
C ASN A 34 -22.28 -17.54 15.41
N THR A 35 -22.25 -16.36 16.03
CA THR A 35 -22.08 -16.23 17.50
C THR A 35 -23.21 -15.49 18.19
N ASP A 36 -24.31 -15.20 17.50
CA ASP A 36 -25.48 -14.50 18.04
C ASP A 36 -26.09 -15.17 19.30
N SER A 37 -25.96 -16.48 19.44
CA SER A 37 -26.46 -17.22 20.61
C SER A 37 -25.42 -17.42 21.72
N TRP A 38 -24.15 -17.04 21.49
CA TRP A 38 -23.10 -17.13 22.49
C TRP A 38 -23.23 -16.01 23.51
N SER A 39 -23.16 -16.37 24.79
CA SER A 39 -23.22 -15.43 25.90
C SER A 39 -22.32 -15.89 27.06
N GLY A 40 -22.13 -15.01 28.04
CA GLY A 40 -21.30 -15.27 29.22
C GLY A 40 -19.82 -15.00 29.00
N GLU A 41 -19.00 -15.46 29.95
CA GLU A 41 -17.58 -15.13 30.03
C GLU A 41 -16.77 -15.61 28.80
N ALA A 42 -17.13 -16.76 28.24
CA ALA A 42 -16.50 -17.29 27.04
C ALA A 42 -16.71 -16.37 25.82
N ARG A 43 -17.93 -15.79 25.68
CA ARG A 43 -18.23 -14.80 24.65
C ARG A 43 -17.42 -13.52 24.87
N THR A 44 -17.35 -13.03 26.10
CA THR A 44 -16.58 -11.81 26.42
C THR A 44 -15.09 -11.97 26.09
N LYS A 45 -14.50 -13.13 26.39
CA LYS A 45 -13.10 -13.43 26.04
C LYS A 45 -12.89 -13.51 24.53
N PHE A 46 -13.84 -14.12 23.82
CA PHE A 46 -13.80 -14.20 22.36
C PHE A 46 -13.87 -12.80 21.72
N ASP A 47 -14.77 -11.94 22.19
CA ASP A 47 -14.91 -10.58 21.68
C ASP A 47 -13.64 -9.75 21.90
N ALA A 48 -13.02 -9.86 23.07
CA ALA A 48 -11.74 -9.20 23.34
C ALA A 48 -10.63 -9.66 22.38
N LEU A 49 -10.52 -10.97 22.12
CA LEU A 49 -9.56 -11.50 21.14
C LEU A 49 -9.89 -11.06 19.71
N LEU A 50 -11.17 -10.93 19.38
CA LEU A 50 -11.61 -10.47 18.07
C LEU A 50 -11.27 -8.99 17.84
N ASP A 51 -11.45 -8.15 18.85
CA ASP A 51 -11.08 -6.74 18.81
C ASP A 51 -9.56 -6.58 18.67
N GLU A 52 -8.77 -7.36 19.42
CA GLU A 52 -7.30 -7.39 19.28
C GLU A 52 -6.88 -7.82 17.87
N ALA A 53 -7.52 -8.85 17.31
CA ALA A 53 -7.25 -9.28 15.95
C ALA A 53 -7.61 -8.20 14.92
N GLY A 54 -8.72 -7.48 15.09
CA GLY A 54 -9.11 -6.35 14.24
C GLY A 54 -8.03 -5.26 14.20
N VAL A 55 -7.49 -4.88 15.36
CA VAL A 55 -6.37 -3.92 15.42
C VAL A 55 -5.14 -4.41 14.64
N LEU A 56 -4.84 -5.71 14.70
CA LEU A 56 -3.72 -6.30 13.95
C LEU A 56 -3.97 -6.30 12.44
N PHE A 57 -5.18 -6.62 11.99
CA PHE A 57 -5.56 -6.56 10.58
C PHE A 57 -5.45 -5.14 10.03
N GLN A 58 -6.03 -4.17 10.74
CA GLN A 58 -5.97 -2.77 10.37
C GLN A 58 -4.51 -2.29 10.26
N ARG A 59 -3.69 -2.55 11.29
CA ARG A 59 -2.28 -2.16 11.28
C ARG A 59 -1.52 -2.80 10.13
N HIS A 60 -1.79 -4.08 9.83
CA HIS A 60 -1.10 -4.75 8.74
C HIS A 60 -1.50 -4.18 7.38
N SER A 61 -2.79 -3.93 7.16
CA SER A 61 -3.28 -3.32 5.93
C SER A 61 -2.72 -1.91 5.73
N ASP A 62 -2.72 -1.07 6.78
CA ASP A 62 -2.18 0.28 6.73
C ASP A 62 -0.67 0.28 6.43
N ASN A 63 0.09 -0.67 6.98
CA ASN A 63 1.50 -0.82 6.65
C ASN A 63 1.72 -1.12 5.16
N LEU A 64 0.93 -2.04 4.58
CA LEU A 64 1.03 -2.37 3.15
C LEU A 64 0.64 -1.19 2.26
N TYR A 65 -0.41 -0.45 2.66
CA TYR A 65 -0.81 0.78 2.00
C TYR A 65 0.31 1.83 2.02
N ASN A 66 0.93 2.05 3.18
CA ASN A 66 2.03 3.01 3.31
C ASN A 66 3.24 2.63 2.44
N ILE A 67 3.61 1.34 2.41
CA ILE A 67 4.67 0.84 1.52
C ILE A 67 4.32 1.10 0.05
N SER A 68 3.07 0.88 -0.36
CA SER A 68 2.60 1.21 -1.71
C SER A 68 2.80 2.70 -2.03
N GLN A 69 2.42 3.59 -1.11
CA GLN A 69 2.57 5.04 -1.30
C GLN A 69 4.05 5.47 -1.38
N GLU A 70 4.91 4.92 -0.54
CA GLU A 70 6.35 5.18 -0.58
C GLU A 70 6.97 4.73 -1.90
N LEU A 71 6.59 3.55 -2.40
CA LEU A 71 7.04 3.05 -3.69
C LEU A 71 6.53 3.91 -4.86
N GLN A 72 5.27 4.36 -4.84
CA GLN A 72 4.75 5.28 -5.85
C GLN A 72 5.52 6.60 -5.87
N SER A 73 5.80 7.17 -4.69
CA SER A 73 6.61 8.38 -4.57
C SER A 73 8.02 8.15 -5.11
N ALA A 74 8.68 7.06 -4.73
CA ALA A 74 10.02 6.73 -5.22
C ALA A 74 10.04 6.55 -6.75
N ALA A 75 9.02 5.93 -7.35
CA ALA A 75 8.92 5.80 -8.79
C ALA A 75 8.78 7.16 -9.50
N TYR A 76 7.98 8.06 -8.94
CA TYR A 76 7.83 9.44 -9.44
C TYR A 76 9.15 10.22 -9.37
N GLU A 77 9.86 10.14 -8.24
CA GLU A 77 11.14 10.80 -8.06
C GLU A 77 12.19 10.30 -9.08
N VAL A 78 12.21 9.00 -9.35
CA VAL A 78 13.11 8.42 -10.36
C VAL A 78 12.83 8.97 -11.76
N ASP A 79 11.56 9.10 -12.14
CA ASP A 79 11.21 9.62 -13.46
C ASP A 79 11.53 11.11 -13.58
N ARG A 80 11.22 11.90 -12.54
CA ARG A 80 11.58 13.32 -12.51
C ARG A 80 13.09 13.52 -12.69
N VAL A 81 13.91 12.73 -12.01
CA VAL A 81 15.38 12.83 -12.13
C VAL A 81 15.84 12.41 -13.53
N ARG A 82 15.21 11.41 -14.14
CA ARG A 82 15.53 11.00 -15.53
C ARG A 82 15.22 12.09 -16.54
N GLU A 83 14.03 12.68 -16.46
CA GLU A 83 13.60 13.78 -17.33
C GLU A 83 14.54 14.98 -17.20
N GLU A 84 14.97 15.32 -15.99
CA GLU A 84 15.90 16.43 -15.76
C GLU A 84 17.29 16.13 -16.33
N ILE A 85 17.79 14.89 -16.21
CA ILE A 85 19.05 14.48 -16.84
C ILE A 85 18.97 14.58 -18.37
N GLU A 86 17.85 14.17 -18.98
CA GLU A 86 17.64 14.26 -20.42
C GLU A 86 17.57 15.71 -20.89
N ARG A 87 16.86 16.57 -20.15
CA ARG A 87 16.80 18.01 -20.42
C ARG A 87 18.19 18.65 -20.36
N GLN A 88 18.97 18.37 -19.33
CA GLN A 88 20.33 18.91 -19.19
C GLN A 88 21.24 18.46 -20.33
N ARG A 89 21.16 17.18 -20.74
CA ARG A 89 21.91 16.66 -21.89
C ARG A 89 21.54 17.35 -23.19
N GLU A 90 20.26 17.63 -23.42
CA GLU A 90 19.82 18.36 -24.61
C GLU A 90 20.28 19.82 -24.60
N LEU A 91 20.20 20.51 -23.45
CA LEU A 91 20.73 21.86 -23.29
C LEU A 91 22.24 21.92 -23.58
N GLU A 92 23.02 20.97 -23.07
CA GLU A 92 24.45 20.86 -23.39
C GLU A 92 24.70 20.62 -24.87
N ARG A 93 23.87 19.80 -25.54
CA ARG A 93 23.95 19.55 -26.97
C ARG A 93 23.71 20.83 -27.77
N LEU A 94 22.65 21.57 -27.45
CA LEU A 94 22.31 22.83 -28.10
C LEU A 94 23.39 23.90 -27.91
N ALA A 95 23.93 24.01 -26.69
CA ALA A 95 25.03 24.92 -26.38
C ALA A 95 26.29 24.59 -27.20
N ARG A 96 26.63 23.30 -27.38
CA ARG A 96 27.77 22.87 -28.21
C ARG A 96 27.56 23.11 -29.71
N LEU A 97 26.31 23.13 -30.17
CA LEU A 97 25.95 23.41 -31.56
C LEU A 97 25.90 24.93 -31.88
N GLY A 98 26.16 25.80 -30.90
CA GLY A 98 26.14 27.25 -31.09
C GLY A 98 24.75 27.84 -31.35
N MET A 99 23.68 27.08 -31.05
CA MET A 99 22.29 27.54 -31.13
C MET A 99 21.81 28.01 -29.76
N GLY A 100 22.42 29.11 -29.28
CA GLY A 100 22.01 29.84 -28.08
C GLY A 100 21.43 31.21 -28.44
#